data_AF-A0A8S3X7R7-F1
#
_entry.id   AF-A0A8S3X7R7-F1
#
_cell.length_a   1.000
_cell.length_b   1.000
_cell.length_c   1.000
_cell.angle_alpha   90.00
_cell.angle_beta   90.00
_cell.angle_gamma   90.00
#
_symmetry.space_group_name_H-M   'P 1'
#
loop_
_entity.id
_entity.type
_entity.pdbx_description
1 polymer ?
#
loop_
_entity_poly.entity_id
_entity_poly.type
_entity_poly.pdbx_seq_one_letter_code
_entity_poly.pdbx_strand_id
1 'polypeptide(L)'
;MVLDNCTSCHATILEKLVVHFQLHVKASLDDKVLLIADGHISHKGIESLTFAKEHGIIMVCLPPHCTHRMQPLDVSFYGPLKTYFNQEVSTWLKSHPGRVVTHFQIGAILNKAYGKAATVQTAVNGFQKTGLWPVDPYIFPDYLFEPAETTNIPMQQDRVDPE
;
A
#
# COMPACT_ATOMS: atom_id res chain seq x y z
N MET A 1 25.00 -12.20 -2.07
CA MET A 1 25.83 -11.99 -0.87
C MET A 1 25.25 -12.88 0.20
N VAL A 2 26.09 -13.74 0.76
CA VAL A 2 25.73 -14.90 1.60
C VAL A 2 24.84 -14.45 2.77
N LEU A 3 23.64 -15.00 2.84
CA LEU A 3 22.81 -15.03 4.04
C LEU A 3 23.32 -16.21 4.86
N ASP A 4 23.74 -15.98 6.10
CA ASP A 4 23.60 -16.93 7.22
C ASP A 4 24.10 -16.29 8.53
N ASN A 5 23.17 -15.99 9.45
CA ASN A 5 23.06 -16.71 10.72
C ASN A 5 21.85 -16.22 11.54
N CYS A 6 20.74 -16.94 11.34
CA CYS A 6 19.74 -17.39 12.31
C CYS A 6 19.81 -16.83 13.76
N THR A 7 18.79 -16.04 14.13
CA THR A 7 17.90 -16.33 15.27
C THR A 7 16.48 -15.87 14.94
N SER A 8 15.52 -16.79 15.03
CA SER A 8 14.07 -16.61 14.81
C SER A 8 13.59 -16.60 13.35
N CYS A 9 13.57 -17.81 12.81
CA CYS A 9 12.81 -18.24 11.66
C CYS A 9 11.29 -17.99 11.83
N HIS A 10 10.82 -16.78 11.53
CA HIS A 10 9.54 -16.51 10.84
C HIS A 10 9.43 -15.03 10.44
N ALA A 11 10.47 -14.49 9.77
CA ALA A 11 10.42 -13.11 9.31
C ALA A 11 9.17 -12.88 8.46
N THR A 12 8.25 -12.07 8.98
CA THR A 12 6.94 -11.85 8.38
C THR A 12 7.11 -11.19 7.02
N ILE A 13 6.15 -11.38 6.11
CA ILE A 13 6.17 -10.73 4.78
C ILE A 13 6.36 -9.21 4.93
N LEU A 14 5.82 -8.64 6.01
CA LEU A 14 5.94 -7.23 6.35
C LEU A 14 7.39 -6.80 6.64
N GLU A 15 8.15 -7.52 7.47
CA GLU A 15 9.55 -7.16 7.75
C GLU A 15 10.38 -7.10 6.47
N LYS A 16 10.23 -8.13 5.62
CA LYS A 16 10.91 -8.18 4.32
C LYS A 16 10.48 -7.02 3.42
N LEU A 17 9.20 -6.66 3.45
CA LEU A 17 8.66 -5.54 2.68
C LEU A 17 9.24 -4.20 3.17
N VAL A 18 9.27 -3.94 4.48
CA VAL A 18 9.77 -2.68 5.04
C VAL A 18 11.27 -2.54 4.79
N VAL A 19 12.05 -3.61 4.95
CA VAL A 19 13.48 -3.61 4.61
C VAL A 19 13.67 -3.34 3.11
N HIS A 20 12.90 -4.01 2.25
CA HIS A 20 12.94 -3.78 0.81
C HIS A 20 12.54 -2.35 0.43
N PHE A 21 11.51 -1.80 1.08
CA PHE A 21 11.07 -0.42 0.88
C PHE A 21 12.17 0.56 1.24
N GLN A 22 12.83 0.38 2.38
CA GLN A 22 13.95 1.23 2.80
C GLN A 22 15.12 1.18 1.82
N LEU A 23 15.42 0.01 1.24
CA LEU A 23 16.49 -0.12 0.24
C LEU A 23 16.23 0.70 -1.04
N HIS A 24 14.98 0.90 -1.41
CA HIS A 24 14.60 1.62 -2.63
C HIS A 24 14.34 3.09 -2.39
N VAL A 25 13.60 3.41 -1.32
CA VAL A 25 13.16 4.76 -1.02
C VAL A 25 14.24 5.56 -0.29
N LYS A 26 15.09 4.89 0.50
CA LYS A 26 16.20 5.49 1.25
C LYS A 26 15.75 6.64 2.15
N ALA A 27 14.67 6.40 2.90
CA ALA A 27 14.20 7.35 3.90
C ALA A 27 15.28 7.59 4.97
N SER A 28 15.21 8.74 5.63
CA SER A 28 16.12 9.11 6.72
C SER A 28 15.37 9.90 7.79
N LEU A 29 16.02 10.15 8.92
CA LEU A 29 15.43 10.97 9.99
C LEU A 29 15.24 12.44 9.57
N ASP A 30 16.06 12.91 8.64
CA ASP A 30 15.99 14.27 8.06
C ASP A 30 15.00 14.34 6.88
N ASP A 31 14.84 13.25 6.13
CA ASP A 31 13.91 13.12 5.00
C ASP A 31 13.00 11.91 5.20
N LYS A 32 11.92 12.15 5.95
CA LYS A 32 11.00 11.10 6.38
C LYS A 32 10.04 10.73 5.27
N VAL A 33 9.70 9.45 5.20
CA VAL A 33 8.72 8.94 4.24
C VAL A 33 7.52 8.32 4.93
N LEU A 34 6.34 8.65 4.43
CA LEU A 34 5.08 8.10 4.89
C LEU A 34 4.77 6.78 4.15
N LEU A 35 4.63 5.70 4.90
CA LEU A 35 4.17 4.40 4.42
C LEU A 35 2.74 4.15 4.92
N ILE A 36 1.79 4.11 3.99
CA ILE A 36 0.37 3.90 4.29
C ILE A 36 0.02 2.44 3.98
N ALA A 37 -0.55 1.74 4.96
CA ALA A 37 -0.93 0.34 4.84
C ALA A 37 -2.40 0.13 5.25
N ASP A 38 -3.01 -0.97 4.79
CA ASP A 38 -4.28 -1.40 5.38
C ASP A 38 -4.05 -1.88 6.82
N GLY A 39 -5.08 -1.74 7.67
CA GLY A 39 -5.01 -2.14 9.07
C GLY A 39 -4.98 -3.64 9.32
N HIS A 40 -4.63 -4.47 8.33
CA HIS A 40 -4.64 -5.92 8.47
C HIS A 40 -3.60 -6.39 9.50
N ILE A 41 -3.94 -7.45 10.24
CA ILE A 41 -3.19 -7.92 11.43
C ILE A 41 -1.75 -8.35 11.07
N SER A 42 -1.50 -8.74 9.82
CA SER A 42 -0.17 -9.02 9.28
C SER A 42 0.79 -7.83 9.29
N HIS A 43 0.30 -6.60 9.52
CA HIS A 43 1.09 -5.36 9.50
C HIS A 43 1.58 -4.91 10.89
N LYS A 44 1.45 -5.76 11.91
CA LYS A 44 1.69 -5.40 13.33
C LYS A 44 2.89 -6.11 13.95
N GLY A 45 3.98 -6.27 13.19
CA GLY A 45 5.24 -6.75 13.72
C GLY A 45 5.97 -5.63 14.47
N ILE A 46 6.20 -5.78 15.78
CA ILE A 46 6.92 -4.77 16.59
C ILE A 46 8.29 -4.46 15.97
N GLU A 47 9.00 -5.47 15.50
CA GLU A 47 10.32 -5.34 14.87
C GLU A 47 10.27 -4.46 13.61
N SER A 48 9.27 -4.68 12.75
CA SER A 48 9.10 -3.86 11.53
C SER A 48 8.78 -2.39 11.83
N LEU A 49 8.03 -2.12 12.90
CA LEU A 49 7.67 -0.77 13.33
C LEU A 49 8.88 -0.05 13.93
N THR A 50 9.66 -0.75 14.76
CA THR A 50 10.92 -0.24 15.31
C THR A 50 11.89 0.08 14.18
N PHE A 51 12.09 -0.86 13.25
CA PHE A 51 12.94 -0.66 12.09
C PHE A 51 12.49 0.55 11.26
N ALA A 52 11.19 0.65 10.95
CA ALA A 52 10.64 1.78 10.21
C ALA A 52 10.94 3.12 10.93
N LYS A 53 10.68 3.20 12.24
CA LYS A 53 10.93 4.40 13.04
C LYS A 53 12.39 4.82 13.04
N GLU A 54 13.31 3.86 13.21
CA GLU A 54 14.76 4.11 13.22
C GLU A 54 15.29 4.63 11.87
N HIS A 55 14.62 4.26 10.77
CA HIS A 55 15.00 4.66 9.41
C HIS A 55 14.19 5.85 8.86
N GLY A 56 13.40 6.53 9.70
CA GLY A 56 12.61 7.68 9.27
C GLY A 56 11.37 7.34 8.44
N ILE A 57 10.90 6.10 8.49
CA ILE A 57 9.64 5.68 7.87
C ILE A 57 8.51 5.84 8.90
N ILE A 58 7.53 6.68 8.55
CA ILE A 58 6.31 6.88 9.33
C ILE A 58 5.27 5.89 8.81
N MET A 59 4.87 4.91 9.63
CA MET A 59 3.84 3.95 9.25
C MET A 59 2.46 4.42 9.72
N VAL A 60 1.50 4.49 8.80
CA VAL A 60 0.10 4.81 9.11
C VAL A 60 -0.79 3.70 8.58
N CYS A 61 -1.65 3.16 9.46
CA CYS A 61 -2.65 2.18 9.09
C CYS A 61 -3.99 2.88 8.85
N LEU A 62 -4.60 2.62 7.70
CA LEU A 62 -5.94 3.12 7.41
C LEU A 62 -6.99 2.46 8.32
N PRO A 63 -8.03 3.20 8.73
CA PRO A 63 -9.14 2.64 9.48
C PRO A 63 -9.81 1.49 8.71
N PRO A 64 -10.37 0.50 9.42
CA PRO A 64 -11.02 -0.63 8.80
C PRO A 64 -12.17 -0.18 7.90
N HIS A 65 -12.41 -0.92 6.82
CA HIS A 65 -13.48 -0.67 5.85
C HIS A 65 -13.39 0.63 5.04
N CYS A 66 -12.32 1.43 5.18
CA CYS A 66 -12.11 2.65 4.39
C CYS A 66 -11.21 2.46 3.15
N THR A 67 -10.66 1.25 2.94
CA THR A 67 -9.72 0.91 1.86
C THR A 67 -10.21 1.31 0.47
N HIS A 68 -11.48 1.03 0.15
CA HIS A 68 -12.09 1.33 -1.14
C HIS A 68 -12.12 2.82 -1.52
N ARG A 69 -11.84 3.73 -0.56
CA ARG A 69 -11.80 5.18 -0.79
C ARG A 69 -10.46 5.83 -0.47
N MET A 70 -9.76 5.32 0.55
CA MET A 70 -8.53 5.95 1.03
C MET A 70 -7.26 5.24 0.57
N GLN A 71 -7.34 4.02 0.04
CA GLN A 71 -6.17 3.29 -0.42
C GLN A 71 -5.90 3.59 -1.89
N PRO A 72 -4.79 4.29 -2.24
CA PRO A 72 -4.52 4.71 -3.62
C PRO A 72 -4.48 3.54 -4.60
N LEU A 73 -3.98 2.39 -4.15
CA LEU A 73 -3.89 1.17 -4.96
C LEU A 73 -5.28 0.66 -5.37
N ASP A 74 -6.25 0.65 -4.45
CA ASP A 74 -7.61 0.22 -4.74
C ASP A 74 -8.36 1.22 -5.62
N VAL A 75 -8.16 2.51 -5.39
CA VAL A 75 -8.85 3.58 -6.11
C VAL A 75 -8.37 3.71 -7.57
N SER A 76 -7.09 3.47 -7.83
CA SER A 76 -6.49 3.81 -9.14
C SER A 76 -5.79 2.65 -9.85
N PHE A 77 -5.18 1.71 -9.14
CA PHE A 77 -4.25 0.75 -9.72
C PHE A 77 -4.87 -0.62 -10.02
N TYR A 78 -5.63 -1.18 -9.09
CA TYR A 78 -6.16 -2.55 -9.24
C TYR A 78 -7.21 -2.68 -10.35
N GLY A 79 -8.02 -1.65 -10.60
CA GLY A 79 -8.97 -1.63 -11.71
C GLY A 79 -8.29 -1.81 -13.09
N PRO A 80 -7.34 -0.92 -13.44
CA PRO A 80 -6.54 -1.06 -14.65
C PRO A 80 -5.73 -2.36 -14.69
N LEU A 81 -5.10 -2.77 -13.58
CA LEU A 81 -4.32 -4.01 -13.53
C LEU A 81 -5.18 -5.22 -13.89
N LYS A 82 -6.37 -5.35 -13.28
CA LYS A 82 -7.31 -6.44 -13.58
C LYS A 82 -7.73 -6.44 -15.05
N THR A 83 -7.98 -5.25 -15.60
CA THR A 83 -8.37 -5.08 -17.00
C THR A 83 -7.26 -5.55 -17.95
N TYR A 84 -6.03 -5.05 -17.76
CA TYR A 84 -4.90 -5.43 -18.58
C TYR A 84 -4.52 -6.90 -18.39
N PHE A 85 -4.61 -7.43 -17.18
CA PHE A 85 -4.37 -8.84 -16.92
C PHE A 85 -5.33 -9.72 -17.72
N ASN A 86 -6.63 -9.42 -17.70
CA ASN A 86 -7.62 -10.16 -18.50
C ASN A 86 -7.36 -10.07 -20.00
N GLN A 87 -6.88 -8.91 -20.48
CA GLN A 87 -6.49 -8.73 -21.89
C GLN A 87 -5.27 -9.57 -22.26
N GLU A 88 -4.24 -9.60 -21.41
CA GLU A 88 -3.03 -10.40 -21.63
C GLU A 88 -3.33 -11.91 -21.55
N VAL A 89 -4.19 -12.33 -20.63
CA VAL A 89 -4.71 -13.71 -20.56
C VAL A 89 -5.42 -14.08 -21.87
N SER A 90 -6.32 -13.23 -22.35
CA SER A 90 -7.05 -13.46 -23.60
C SER A 90 -6.12 -13.53 -24.82
N THR A 91 -5.11 -12.67 -24.85
CA THR A 91 -4.08 -12.65 -25.91
C THR A 91 -3.26 -13.93 -25.88
N TRP A 92 -2.85 -14.37 -24.69
CA TRP A 92 -2.10 -15.61 -24.52
C TRP A 92 -2.91 -16.82 -25.00
N LEU A 93 -4.18 -16.94 -24.61
CA LEU A 93 -5.07 -18.04 -25.02
C LEU A 93 -5.28 -18.08 -26.54
N LYS A 94 -5.44 -16.92 -27.19
CA LYS A 94 -5.55 -16.83 -28.66
C LYS A 94 -4.28 -17.31 -29.38
N SER A 95 -3.11 -16.99 -28.83
CA SER A 95 -1.83 -17.44 -29.38
C SER A 95 -1.48 -18.90 -29.08
N HIS A 96 -2.21 -19.56 -28.17
CA HIS A 96 -1.97 -20.94 -27.74
C HIS A 96 -3.28 -21.74 -27.72
N PRO A 97 -3.88 -22.03 -28.89
CA PRO A 97 -5.14 -22.75 -28.97
C PRO A 97 -5.05 -24.13 -28.32
N GLY A 98 -6.08 -24.50 -27.55
CA GLY A 98 -6.15 -25.78 -26.83
C GLY A 98 -5.33 -25.86 -25.54
N ARG A 99 -4.67 -24.76 -25.13
CA ARG A 99 -3.95 -24.70 -23.85
C ARG A 99 -4.70 -23.86 -22.82
N VAL A 100 -4.44 -24.15 -21.55
CA VAL A 100 -4.92 -23.37 -20.40
C VAL A 100 -3.77 -22.61 -19.75
N VAL A 101 -4.08 -21.46 -19.16
CA VAL A 101 -3.10 -20.70 -18.37
C VAL A 101 -2.87 -21.43 -17.05
N THR A 102 -1.60 -21.72 -16.76
CA THR A 102 -1.18 -22.32 -15.48
C THR A 102 -0.30 -21.32 -14.71
N HIS A 103 0.05 -21.66 -13.46
CA HIS A 103 0.89 -20.81 -12.62
C HIS A 103 2.25 -20.46 -13.25
N PHE A 104 2.79 -21.31 -14.14
CA PHE A 104 4.02 -21.05 -14.88
C PHE A 104 3.93 -19.85 -15.83
N GLN A 105 2.74 -19.51 -16.33
CA GLN A 105 2.54 -18.38 -17.25
C GLN A 105 2.08 -17.11 -16.52
N ILE A 106 1.51 -17.22 -15.31
CA ILE A 106 0.96 -16.09 -14.57
C ILE A 106 2.01 -14.99 -14.40
N GLY A 107 3.25 -15.32 -14.04
CA GLY A 107 4.30 -14.33 -13.83
C GLY A 107 4.57 -13.48 -15.09
N ALA A 108 4.68 -14.11 -16.26
CA ALA A 108 4.94 -13.42 -17.51
C ALA A 108 3.74 -12.56 -17.97
N ILE A 109 2.52 -13.09 -17.82
CA ILE A 109 1.27 -12.37 -18.13
C ILE A 109 1.11 -11.17 -17.20
N LEU A 110 1.33 -11.36 -15.89
CA LEU A 110 1.26 -10.32 -14.89
C LEU A 110 2.30 -9.23 -15.14
N ASN A 111 3.54 -9.59 -15.49
CA ASN A 111 4.57 -8.60 -15.79
C ASN A 111 4.16 -7.65 -16.93
N LYS A 112 3.59 -8.20 -18.01
CA LYS A 112 3.06 -7.39 -19.14
C LYS A 112 1.91 -6.49 -18.71
N ALA A 113 0.96 -7.03 -17.96
CA ALA A 113 -0.17 -6.26 -17.46
C ALA A 113 0.26 -5.16 -16.46
N TYR A 114 1.20 -5.49 -15.58
CA TYR A 114 1.76 -4.58 -14.59
C TYR A 114 2.46 -3.40 -15.25
N GLY A 115 3.29 -3.64 -16.28
CA GLY A 115 3.95 -2.56 -17.03
C GLY A 115 2.97 -1.58 -17.69
N LYS A 116 1.74 -2.02 -18.01
CA LYS A 116 0.66 -1.17 -18.53
C LYS A 116 -0.12 -0.43 -17.43
N ALA A 117 -0.28 -1.05 -16.25
CA ALA A 117 -1.04 -0.49 -15.14
C ALA A 117 -0.21 0.49 -14.28
N ALA A 118 1.06 0.16 -14.04
CA ALA A 118 1.95 0.83 -13.11
C ALA A 118 2.60 2.08 -13.72
N THR A 119 1.76 3.01 -14.16
CA THR A 119 2.22 4.30 -14.69
C THR A 119 2.31 5.34 -13.59
N VAL A 120 3.19 6.34 -13.77
CA VAL A 120 3.28 7.50 -12.85
C VAL A 120 1.92 8.20 -12.74
N GLN A 121 1.18 8.31 -13.84
CA GLN A 121 -0.14 8.93 -13.84
C GLN A 121 -1.15 8.16 -12.98
N THR A 122 -1.12 6.82 -13.02
CA THR A 122 -1.95 5.98 -12.16
C THR A 122 -1.66 6.28 -10.68
N ALA A 123 -0.37 6.34 -10.32
CA ALA A 123 0.04 6.64 -8.95
C ALA A 123 -0.43 8.04 -8.52
N VAL A 124 -0.12 9.08 -9.30
CA VAL A 124 -0.51 10.48 -8.99
C VAL A 124 -2.03 10.61 -8.83
N ASN A 125 -2.80 10.06 -9.77
CA ASN A 125 -4.25 10.08 -9.68
C ASN A 125 -4.79 9.32 -8.46
N GLY A 126 -4.13 8.23 -8.07
CA GLY A 126 -4.45 7.49 -6.86
C GLY A 126 -4.37 8.35 -5.62
N PHE A 127 -3.22 8.99 -5.39
CA PHE A 127 -3.01 9.85 -4.22
C PHE A 127 -3.89 11.10 -4.23
N GLN A 128 -4.17 11.65 -5.41
CA GLN A 128 -5.06 12.81 -5.55
C GLN A 128 -6.50 12.46 -5.20
N LYS A 129 -7.03 11.34 -5.69
CA LYS A 129 -8.41 10.92 -5.43
C LYS A 129 -8.67 10.50 -3.98
N THR A 130 -7.63 10.08 -3.27
CA THR A 130 -7.73 9.74 -1.85
C THR A 130 -7.54 10.95 -0.93
N GLY A 131 -7.21 12.13 -1.48
CA GLY A 131 -6.92 13.35 -0.71
C GLY A 131 -5.64 13.28 0.10
N LEU A 132 -4.76 12.32 -0.23
CA LEU A 132 -3.46 12.16 0.44
C LEU A 132 -2.43 13.12 -0.15
N TRP A 133 -2.48 13.33 -1.47
CA TRP A 133 -1.61 14.29 -2.14
C TRP A 133 -2.27 14.89 -3.40
N PRO A 134 -2.50 16.21 -3.46
CA PRO A 134 -2.37 17.17 -2.36
C PRO A 134 -3.25 16.79 -1.16
N VAL A 135 -2.84 17.18 0.05
CA VAL A 135 -3.60 16.89 1.26
C VAL A 135 -4.92 17.65 1.22
N ASP A 136 -6.04 16.92 1.21
CA ASP A 136 -7.39 17.48 1.20
C ASP A 136 -8.27 16.75 2.24
N PRO A 137 -8.45 17.35 3.43
CA PRO A 137 -9.32 16.79 4.47
C PRO A 137 -10.81 16.74 4.09
N TYR A 138 -11.23 17.53 3.09
CA TYR A 138 -12.64 17.70 2.70
C TYR A 138 -13.02 16.90 1.45
N ILE A 139 -12.13 16.01 0.99
CA ILE A 139 -12.37 15.22 -0.22
C ILE A 139 -13.57 14.26 -0.07
N PHE A 140 -13.89 13.88 1.16
CA PHE A 140 -15.04 13.03 1.48
C PHE A 140 -16.16 13.89 2.08
N PRO A 141 -17.40 13.77 1.60
CA PRO A 141 -18.54 14.48 2.17
C PRO A 141 -18.93 13.94 3.57
N ASP A 142 -19.48 14.82 4.41
CA ASP A 142 -19.78 14.58 5.83
C ASP A 142 -20.63 13.33 6.10
N TYR A 143 -21.59 13.02 5.23
CA TYR A 143 -22.46 11.85 5.38
C TYR A 143 -21.69 10.52 5.36
N LEU A 144 -20.47 10.49 4.82
CA LEU A 144 -19.62 9.30 4.84
C LEU A 144 -18.99 9.03 6.20
N PHE A 145 -18.99 10.01 7.09
CA PHE A 145 -18.48 9.92 8.45
C PHE A 145 -19.57 9.58 9.47
N GLU A 146 -20.86 9.65 9.09
CA GLU A 146 -22.00 9.26 9.93
C GLU A 146 -21.83 7.88 10.62
N PRO A 147 -21.30 6.82 9.96
CA PRO A 147 -21.08 5.53 10.63
C PRO A 147 -20.06 5.58 11.76
N ALA A 148 -19.16 6.57 11.76
CA ALA A 148 -18.09 6.72 12.74
C ALA A 148 -18.46 7.65 13.91
N GLU A 149 -19.59 8.36 13.85
CA GLU A 149 -20.07 9.29 14.89
C GLU A 149 -20.12 8.65 16.28
N THR A 150 -20.56 7.39 16.35
CA THR A 150 -20.66 6.65 17.64
C THR A 150 -19.31 6.31 18.26
N THR A 151 -18.22 6.40 17.49
CA THR A 151 -16.84 6.10 17.91
C THR A 151 -15.94 7.33 17.90
N ASN A 152 -16.51 8.51 17.65
CA ASN A 152 -15.74 9.72 17.48
C ASN A 152 -15.14 10.16 18.84
N ILE A 153 -13.83 10.33 18.89
CA ILE A 153 -13.13 10.77 20.10
C ILE A 153 -12.89 12.28 19.93
N PRO A 154 -13.39 13.14 20.83
CA PRO A 154 -13.12 14.57 20.75
C PRO A 154 -11.62 14.81 20.75
N MET A 155 -11.11 15.62 19.82
CA MET A 155 -9.72 16.06 19.84
C MET A 155 -9.45 16.74 21.19
N GLN A 156 -8.53 16.19 21.99
CA GLN A 156 -7.99 16.92 23.13
C GLN A 156 -7.26 18.14 22.58
N GLN A 157 -7.75 19.34 22.90
CA GLN A 157 -7.00 20.57 22.70
C GLN A 157 -5.65 20.41 23.38
N ASP A 158 -4.58 20.69 22.65
CA ASP A 158 -3.21 20.61 23.13
C ASP A 158 -3.11 21.19 24.53
N ARG A 159 -2.57 20.41 25.47
CA ARG A 159 -2.13 20.96 26.75
C ARG A 159 -1.05 21.98 26.42
N VAL A 160 -1.43 23.25 26.48
CA VAL A 160 -0.46 24.35 26.57
C VAL A 160 0.21 24.16 27.92
N ASP A 161 1.39 23.55 27.92
CA ASP A 161 2.23 23.48 29.10
C ASP A 161 2.62 24.92 29.46
N PRO A 162 2.27 25.44 30.66
CA PRO A 162 2.70 26.76 31.08
C PRO A 162 4.21 26.74 31.37
N GLU A 163 4.94 27.68 30.76
CA GLU A 163 6.30 28.10 31.18
C GLU A 163 6.29 28.69 32.60
#